data_AF-A0A1L7TJX1-F1
#
_entry.id   AF-A0A1L7TJX1-F1
#
_cell.length_a   1.000
_cell.length_b   1.000
_cell.length_c   1.000
_cell.angle_alpha   90.00
_cell.angle_beta   90.00
_cell.angle_gamma   90.00
#
_symmetry.space_group_name_H-M   'P 1'
#
loop_
_entity.id
_entity.type
_entity.pdbx_description
1 polymer ?
#
loop_
_entity_poly.entity_id
_entity_poly.type
_entity_poly.pdbx_seq_one_letter_code
_entity_poly.pdbx_strand_id
1 'polypeptide(L)'
;MASAAFRWHLRIGLLIMMTANLVFANGSNDGLQHILHTKEVSPQIITGQYDPARISINDTTGHVSWNWTKIDFVNQDIPKKLNECLQNGGSVTDVKWANHGRSVVAVFAYAVVVINHYPDEPSKDKTITFGMCLDKFGLGGTHGIEPLPDGKLAIATTSYETTGNIKIVNTSLGTSNPYPGFLQELDGIPAVHSLVWDQVTESLWAVGNDLPPQGKPPSKAQLNRYEYRNGSFSRKPSQVEPIGPPKLLNEEWDDSWWDGGHDVTPVPGQRLLLISTDLDLHLFNLTSASFLHGEEVLKQPFMQGFKPVFSHEKNLPRADVKSLSLHKNSGTLYVQADWKGYFSTHVNYLAVGAKAPRNISFSQSVYRSRWFSPVAGWSVE
;
A
#
# COMPACT_ATOMS: atom_id res chain seq x y z
N MET A 1 16.40 -31.10 59.38
CA MET A 1 16.98 -30.41 58.21
C MET A 1 15.88 -30.23 57.17
N ALA A 2 15.32 -29.03 57.04
CA ALA A 2 14.32 -28.76 56.00
C ALA A 2 15.00 -28.69 54.62
N SER A 3 14.45 -29.39 53.63
CA SER A 3 15.05 -29.53 52.30
C SER A 3 15.18 -28.18 51.59
N ALA A 4 16.22 -28.04 50.76
CA ALA A 4 16.51 -26.82 50.02
C ALA A 4 15.33 -26.34 49.14
N ALA A 5 14.47 -27.26 48.69
CA ALA A 5 13.25 -26.97 47.95
C ALA A 5 12.24 -26.14 48.76
N PHE A 6 12.09 -26.43 50.06
CA PHE A 6 11.15 -25.69 50.92
C PHE A 6 11.59 -24.23 51.13
N ARG A 7 12.91 -23.97 51.19
CA ARG A 7 13.44 -22.60 51.31
C ARG A 7 13.27 -21.77 50.04
N TRP A 8 13.23 -22.42 48.88
CA TRP A 8 13.04 -21.74 47.59
C TRP A 8 11.59 -21.29 47.41
N HIS A 9 10.62 -22.16 47.71
CA HIS A 9 9.20 -21.81 47.67
C HIS A 9 8.82 -20.73 48.69
N LEU A 10 9.44 -20.74 49.88
CA LEU A 10 9.20 -19.69 50.89
C LEU A 10 9.72 -18.32 50.42
N ARG A 11 10.86 -18.27 49.71
CA ARG A 11 11.43 -17.02 49.18
C ARG A 11 10.60 -16.45 48.03
N ILE A 12 10.05 -17.29 47.16
CA ILE A 12 9.14 -16.85 46.09
C ILE A 12 7.81 -16.38 46.68
N GLY A 13 7.26 -17.11 47.67
CA GLY A 13 6.05 -16.68 48.37
C GLY A 13 6.22 -15.33 49.07
N LEU A 14 7.37 -15.10 49.71
CA LEU A 14 7.67 -13.80 50.35
C LEU A 14 7.83 -12.66 49.32
N LEU A 15 8.44 -12.93 48.16
CA LEU A 15 8.61 -11.94 47.10
C LEU A 15 7.27 -11.54 46.49
N ILE A 16 6.38 -12.51 46.22
CA ILE A 16 5.02 -12.27 45.71
C ILE A 16 4.17 -11.52 46.74
N MET A 17 4.31 -11.85 48.02
CA MET A 17 3.61 -11.13 49.10
C MET A 17 4.13 -9.70 49.29
N MET A 18 5.43 -9.45 49.10
CA MET A 18 6.00 -8.10 49.17
C MET A 18 5.59 -7.23 47.99
N THR A 19 5.54 -7.77 46.76
CA THR A 19 5.06 -7.02 45.59
C THR A 19 3.56 -6.74 45.67
N ALA A 20 2.75 -7.70 46.16
CA ALA A 20 1.33 -7.46 46.40
C ALA A 20 1.11 -6.36 47.46
N ASN A 21 1.84 -6.39 48.58
CA ASN A 21 1.70 -5.37 49.62
C ASN A 21 2.23 -4.00 49.20
N LEU A 22 3.25 -3.90 48.34
CA LEU A 22 3.66 -2.61 47.75
C LEU A 22 2.58 -2.00 46.84
N VAL A 23 1.80 -2.84 46.15
CA VAL A 23 0.68 -2.38 45.30
C VAL A 23 -0.51 -1.93 46.16
N PHE A 24 -0.77 -2.58 47.29
CA PHE A 24 -1.88 -2.21 48.17
C PHE A 24 -1.56 -1.10 49.20
N ALA A 25 -0.29 -0.91 49.58
CA ALA A 25 0.11 0.10 50.57
C ALA A 25 0.18 1.53 49.99
N ASN A 26 0.12 1.70 48.66
CA ASN A 26 0.29 2.98 48.00
C ASN A 26 -1.00 3.67 47.55
N GLY A 27 -2.16 3.25 48.06
CA GLY A 27 -3.35 4.09 48.32
C GLY A 27 -3.87 5.04 47.21
N SER A 28 -3.46 4.88 45.96
CA SER A 28 -3.85 5.72 44.84
C SER A 28 -4.46 4.84 43.75
N ASN A 29 -5.78 4.92 43.64
CA ASN A 29 -6.53 4.33 42.52
C ASN A 29 -6.25 5.04 41.17
N ASP A 30 -5.38 6.05 41.14
CA ASP A 30 -5.02 6.79 39.92
C ASP A 30 -3.71 6.28 39.27
N GLY A 31 -2.97 5.40 39.94
CA GLY A 31 -1.64 4.93 39.48
C GLY A 31 -1.65 3.77 38.48
N LEU A 32 -2.78 3.08 38.30
CA LEU A 32 -2.88 1.88 37.43
C LEU A 32 -3.56 2.14 36.08
N GLN A 33 -4.27 3.25 35.91
CA GLN A 33 -4.81 3.63 34.60
C GLN A 33 -3.77 4.29 33.67
N HIS A 34 -2.66 4.79 34.22
CA HIS A 34 -1.59 5.41 33.42
C HIS A 34 -0.52 4.45 32.90
N ILE A 35 -0.49 3.18 33.35
CA ILE A 35 0.55 2.21 32.97
C ILE A 35 0.07 1.19 31.92
N LEU A 36 -1.23 1.15 31.60
CA LEU A 36 -1.81 0.21 30.61
C LEU A 36 -2.66 0.86 29.52
N HIS A 37 -2.64 2.18 29.40
CA HIS A 37 -3.02 2.86 28.17
C HIS A 37 -1.75 3.35 27.50
N THR A 38 -1.13 2.48 26.70
CA THR A 38 -0.45 2.96 25.50
C THR A 38 -1.49 3.85 24.81
N LYS A 39 -1.29 5.17 24.88
CA LYS A 39 -2.06 6.14 24.10
C LYS A 39 -2.02 5.60 22.67
N GLU A 40 -3.13 5.01 22.21
CA GLU A 40 -3.19 4.46 20.87
C GLU A 40 -2.80 5.60 19.95
N VAL A 41 -1.65 5.44 19.28
CA VAL A 41 -1.18 6.42 18.32
C VAL A 41 -2.29 6.49 17.28
N SER A 42 -2.86 7.69 17.09
CA SER A 42 -3.90 7.91 16.11
C SER A 42 -3.51 7.26 14.78
N PRO A 43 -4.42 6.54 14.12
CA PRO A 43 -4.07 5.82 12.91
C PRO A 43 -3.55 6.80 11.85
N GLN A 44 -2.39 6.48 11.30
CA GLN A 44 -1.66 7.31 10.35
C GLN A 44 -1.93 6.87 8.92
N ILE A 45 -1.90 7.83 8.00
CA ILE A 45 -2.16 7.69 6.58
C ILE A 45 -0.93 8.20 5.84
N ILE A 46 -0.41 7.41 4.90
CA ILE A 46 0.66 7.83 4.00
C ILE A 46 0.09 8.17 2.63
N THR A 47 0.44 9.34 2.10
CA THR A 47 -0.13 9.88 0.86
C THR A 47 0.98 10.43 -0.05
N GLY A 48 0.91 10.09 -1.33
CA GLY A 48 1.71 10.69 -2.38
C GLY A 48 0.99 11.87 -3.02
N GLN A 49 1.63 13.03 -3.04
CA GLN A 49 1.11 14.26 -3.64
C GLN A 49 1.93 14.66 -4.85
N TYR A 50 1.25 15.10 -5.90
CA TYR A 50 1.84 15.51 -7.16
C TYR A 50 2.01 17.03 -7.24
N ASP A 51 3.06 17.47 -7.95
CA ASP A 51 3.25 18.85 -8.40
C ASP A 51 2.96 19.96 -7.35
N PRO A 52 3.90 20.22 -6.41
CA PRO A 52 5.20 19.59 -6.27
C PRO A 52 5.11 18.22 -5.58
N ALA A 53 5.97 17.28 -6.04
CA ALA A 53 6.07 15.94 -5.48
C ALA A 53 6.37 15.98 -3.97
N ARG A 54 5.52 15.32 -3.19
CA ARG A 54 5.64 15.22 -1.73
C ARG A 54 5.08 13.88 -1.25
N ILE A 55 5.68 13.35 -0.21
CA ILE A 55 5.10 12.28 0.60
C ILE A 55 4.74 12.87 1.96
N SER A 56 3.55 12.57 2.48
CA SER A 56 3.20 12.93 3.85
C SER A 56 2.63 11.74 4.61
N ILE A 57 2.93 11.69 5.90
CA ILE A 57 2.21 10.89 6.87
C ILE A 57 1.35 11.85 7.70
N ASN A 58 0.04 11.66 7.68
CA ASN A 58 -0.93 12.49 8.37
C ASN A 58 -1.94 11.64 9.14
N ASP A 59 -2.60 12.24 10.11
CA ASP A 59 -3.73 11.58 10.78
C ASP A 59 -5.00 11.63 9.90
N THR A 60 -6.08 11.05 10.40
CA THR A 60 -7.36 11.06 9.68
C THR A 60 -7.93 12.46 9.48
N THR A 61 -7.55 13.47 10.28
CA THR A 61 -8.02 14.87 10.14
C THR A 61 -7.22 15.66 9.10
N GLY A 62 -6.12 15.09 8.60
CA GLY A 62 -5.21 15.76 7.68
C GLY A 62 -4.04 16.46 8.37
N HIS A 63 -3.88 16.30 9.69
CA HIS A 63 -2.73 16.86 10.39
C HIS A 63 -1.46 16.07 10.05
N VAL A 64 -0.50 16.72 9.39
CA VAL A 64 0.74 16.11 8.93
C VAL A 64 1.75 16.00 10.08
N SER A 65 2.14 14.78 10.43
CA SER A 65 3.16 14.50 11.45
C SER A 65 4.55 14.27 10.86
N TRP A 66 4.62 13.86 9.59
CA TRP A 66 5.89 13.64 8.88
C TRP A 66 5.71 13.95 7.40
N ASN A 67 6.75 14.44 6.75
CA ASN A 67 6.75 14.64 5.31
C ASN A 67 8.14 14.49 4.71
N TRP A 68 8.18 14.24 3.41
CA TRP A 68 9.39 14.10 2.63
C TRP A 68 9.24 14.75 1.26
N THR A 69 10.23 15.54 0.88
CA THR A 69 10.24 16.43 -0.28
C THR A 69 11.64 16.51 -0.88
N LYS A 70 11.78 17.30 -1.95
CA LYS A 70 13.07 17.62 -2.57
C LYS A 70 14.11 18.21 -1.61
N ILE A 71 13.66 18.95 -0.60
CA ILE A 71 14.54 19.58 0.39
C ILE A 71 15.24 18.53 1.25
N ASP A 72 14.59 17.40 1.53
CA ASP A 72 15.08 16.39 2.44
C ASP A 72 16.25 15.57 1.85
N PHE A 73 16.33 15.44 0.51
CA PHE A 73 17.37 14.63 -0.14
C PHE A 73 18.42 15.42 -0.93
N VAL A 74 18.21 16.70 -1.22
CA VAL A 74 19.10 17.46 -2.12
C VAL A 74 20.56 17.48 -1.67
N ASN A 75 20.79 17.45 -0.34
CA ASN A 75 22.12 17.46 0.27
C ASN A 75 22.59 16.09 0.77
N GLN A 76 21.84 15.01 0.50
CA GLN A 76 22.27 13.67 0.86
C GLN A 76 23.37 13.18 -0.09
N ASP A 77 24.25 12.33 0.42
CA ASP A 77 25.31 11.68 -0.37
C ASP A 77 24.72 10.54 -1.22
N ILE A 78 24.08 10.92 -2.33
CA ILE A 78 23.52 9.99 -3.32
C ILE A 78 24.14 10.26 -4.69
N PRO A 79 24.25 9.25 -5.58
CA PRO A 79 24.81 9.47 -6.91
C PRO A 79 24.06 10.58 -7.67
N LYS A 80 24.82 11.43 -8.36
CA LYS A 80 24.28 12.55 -9.14
C LYS A 80 23.09 12.15 -10.01
N LYS A 81 23.18 11.01 -10.69
CA LYS A 81 22.12 10.52 -11.57
C LYS A 81 20.83 10.16 -10.81
N LEU A 82 20.93 9.54 -9.63
CA LEU A 82 19.76 9.29 -8.79
C LEU A 82 19.12 10.61 -8.33
N ASN A 83 19.94 11.58 -7.94
CA ASN A 83 19.48 12.92 -7.57
C ASN A 83 18.74 13.59 -8.74
N GLU A 84 19.27 13.52 -9.97
CA GLU A 84 18.60 14.01 -11.18
C GLU A 84 17.23 13.35 -11.39
N CYS A 85 17.10 12.02 -11.23
CA CYS A 85 15.83 11.31 -11.36
C CYS A 85 14.79 11.73 -10.31
N LEU A 86 15.24 12.08 -9.10
CA LEU A 86 14.37 12.54 -8.02
C LEU A 86 13.97 14.02 -8.15
N GLN A 87 14.84 14.85 -8.73
CA GLN A 87 14.57 16.27 -8.95
C GLN A 87 13.68 16.51 -10.16
N ASN A 88 13.87 15.73 -11.22
CA ASN A 88 13.14 15.87 -12.47
C ASN A 88 11.83 15.09 -12.35
N GLY A 89 10.71 15.79 -12.20
CA GLY A 89 9.39 15.16 -12.06
C GLY A 89 8.61 15.65 -10.85
N GLY A 90 7.31 15.43 -10.94
CA GLY A 90 6.32 15.85 -9.96
C GLY A 90 5.43 14.72 -9.47
N SER A 91 5.61 13.50 -9.97
CA SER A 91 4.74 12.35 -9.70
C SER A 91 5.07 11.64 -8.38
N VAL A 92 4.04 11.12 -7.71
CA VAL A 92 4.19 10.13 -6.63
C VAL A 92 3.15 9.02 -6.83
N THR A 93 3.43 8.08 -7.73
CA THR A 93 2.43 7.11 -8.23
C THR A 93 2.13 5.98 -7.25
N ASP A 94 3.00 5.69 -6.30
CA ASP A 94 2.71 4.75 -5.21
C ASP A 94 3.57 5.05 -3.99
N VAL A 95 3.03 4.76 -2.81
CA VAL A 95 3.73 4.93 -1.54
C VAL A 95 3.17 3.96 -0.50
N LYS A 96 4.08 3.27 0.20
CA LYS A 96 3.71 2.23 1.17
C LYS A 96 4.57 2.29 2.42
N TRP A 97 3.95 1.87 3.52
CA TRP A 97 4.63 1.51 4.75
C TRP A 97 5.54 0.30 4.51
N ALA A 98 6.71 0.28 5.13
CA ALA A 98 7.62 -0.85 5.08
C ALA A 98 8.41 -1.01 6.39
N ASN A 99 9.04 -2.17 6.56
CA ASN A 99 9.98 -2.44 7.65
C ASN A 99 9.44 -2.05 9.03
N HIS A 100 8.25 -2.55 9.39
CA HIS A 100 7.63 -2.26 10.69
C HIS A 100 7.43 -0.77 10.98
N GLY A 101 7.26 0.05 9.93
CA GLY A 101 7.07 1.50 10.03
C GLY A 101 8.35 2.28 10.19
N ARG A 102 9.50 1.62 10.04
CA ARG A 102 10.83 2.25 10.04
C ARG A 102 11.28 2.68 8.66
N SER A 103 10.47 2.40 7.63
CA SER A 103 10.75 2.83 6.27
C SER A 103 9.48 3.15 5.49
N VAL A 104 9.64 4.00 4.50
CA VAL A 104 8.67 4.29 3.45
C VAL A 104 9.27 3.81 2.14
N VAL A 105 8.49 3.09 1.33
CA VAL A 105 8.85 2.83 -0.07
C VAL A 105 7.97 3.69 -0.97
N ALA A 106 8.54 4.27 -2.01
CA ALA A 106 7.81 5.15 -2.90
C ALA A 106 8.29 5.07 -4.34
N VAL A 107 7.36 5.27 -5.27
CA VAL A 107 7.64 5.74 -6.62
C VAL A 107 7.55 7.25 -6.58
N PHE A 108 8.69 7.93 -6.67
CA PHE A 108 8.80 9.38 -6.52
C PHE A 108 9.54 9.97 -7.71
N ALA A 109 8.89 10.89 -8.42
CA ALA A 109 9.37 11.44 -9.68
C ALA A 109 9.75 10.31 -10.66
N TYR A 110 10.98 10.29 -11.16
CA TYR A 110 11.50 9.22 -12.01
C TYR A 110 12.36 8.20 -11.25
N ALA A 111 12.07 7.96 -9.97
CA ALA A 111 12.80 6.98 -9.16
C ALA A 111 11.89 6.13 -8.27
N VAL A 112 12.37 4.94 -7.93
CA VAL A 112 11.89 4.18 -6.77
C VAL A 112 12.89 4.37 -5.64
N VAL A 113 12.39 4.65 -4.43
CA VAL A 113 13.21 4.89 -3.25
C VAL A 113 12.70 4.13 -2.03
N VAL A 114 13.64 3.74 -1.17
CA VAL A 114 13.38 3.37 0.22
C VAL A 114 13.92 4.48 1.10
N ILE A 115 13.06 5.05 1.94
CA ILE A 115 13.34 6.20 2.79
C ILE A 115 13.20 5.76 4.24
N ASN A 116 14.16 6.12 5.08
CA ASN A 116 14.09 5.90 6.51
C ASN A 116 12.98 6.73 7.16
N HIS A 117 12.21 6.11 8.05
CA HIS A 117 11.20 6.75 8.88
C HIS A 117 11.54 6.53 10.36
N TYR A 118 12.28 7.49 10.92
CA TYR A 118 12.73 7.50 12.31
C TYR A 118 12.48 8.90 12.89
N PRO A 119 11.21 9.33 13.06
CA PRO A 119 10.90 10.68 13.53
C PRO A 119 11.55 11.02 14.88
N ASP A 120 11.86 10.01 15.69
CA ASP A 120 12.53 10.15 16.99
C ASP A 120 14.07 10.22 16.89
N GLU A 121 14.67 9.95 15.71
CA GLU A 121 16.11 10.00 15.46
C GLU A 121 16.41 10.86 14.21
N PRO A 122 16.39 12.21 14.33
CA PRO A 122 16.48 13.13 13.19
C PRO A 122 17.71 12.97 12.28
N SER A 123 18.81 12.42 12.80
CA SER A 123 20.03 12.16 12.01
C SER A 123 19.90 10.98 11.05
N LYS A 124 18.95 10.09 11.28
CA LYS A 124 18.65 8.93 10.42
C LYS A 124 17.37 9.12 9.64
N ASP A 125 16.42 9.88 10.17
CA ASP A 125 15.13 10.13 9.52
C ASP A 125 15.31 10.68 8.11
N LYS A 126 14.38 10.35 7.22
CA LYS A 126 14.31 10.87 5.84
C LYS A 126 15.50 10.54 4.94
N THR A 127 16.46 9.74 5.39
CA THR A 127 17.61 9.32 4.58
C THR A 127 17.20 8.26 3.56
N ILE A 128 17.69 8.39 2.32
CA ILE A 128 17.46 7.40 1.26
C ILE A 128 18.40 6.23 1.50
N THR A 129 17.85 5.04 1.73
CA THR A 129 18.63 3.82 1.96
C THR A 129 18.75 2.96 0.71
N PHE A 130 17.84 3.12 -0.26
CA PHE A 130 17.90 2.53 -1.59
C PHE A 130 17.29 3.48 -2.60
N GLY A 131 17.84 3.52 -3.82
CA GLY A 131 17.27 4.31 -4.89
C GLY A 131 17.63 3.78 -6.28
N MET A 132 16.64 3.76 -7.16
CA MET A 132 16.79 3.33 -8.55
C MET A 132 16.05 4.29 -9.47
N CYS A 133 16.69 4.70 -10.57
CA CYS A 133 16.07 5.49 -11.64
C CYS A 133 15.16 4.63 -12.51
N LEU A 134 14.06 5.23 -12.99
CA LEU A 134 13.02 4.61 -13.81
C LEU A 134 13.08 5.05 -15.29
N ASP A 135 14.03 5.91 -15.64
CA ASP A 135 14.21 6.44 -16.99
C ASP A 135 14.84 5.43 -17.98
N LYS A 136 15.00 4.17 -17.57
CA LYS A 136 15.51 3.06 -18.39
C LYS A 136 14.68 1.80 -18.21
N PHE A 137 14.95 0.80 -19.06
CA PHE A 137 14.39 -0.55 -18.95
C PHE A 137 12.86 -0.61 -18.98
N GLY A 138 12.22 0.33 -19.68
CA GLY A 138 10.76 0.39 -19.80
C GLY A 138 10.03 0.69 -18.49
N LEU A 139 10.67 1.33 -17.51
CA LEU A 139 10.06 1.64 -16.20
C LEU A 139 9.41 3.04 -16.12
N GLY A 140 9.37 3.79 -17.22
CA GLY A 140 8.81 5.15 -17.24
C GLY A 140 7.35 5.24 -16.79
N GLY A 141 6.57 4.17 -16.97
CA GLY A 141 5.18 4.06 -16.51
C GLY A 141 5.04 3.30 -15.18
N THR A 142 5.98 3.42 -14.24
CA THR A 142 5.87 2.70 -12.96
C THR A 142 4.72 3.23 -12.12
N HIS A 143 3.78 2.36 -11.72
CA HIS A 143 2.56 2.72 -10.98
C HIS A 143 2.34 1.94 -9.70
N GLY A 144 3.07 0.85 -9.49
CA GLY A 144 2.94 0.02 -8.30
C GLY A 144 4.28 -0.46 -7.79
N ILE A 145 4.41 -0.54 -6.48
CA ILE A 145 5.54 -1.17 -5.80
C ILE A 145 5.03 -2.08 -4.69
N GLU A 146 5.78 -3.12 -4.36
CA GLU A 146 5.46 -3.97 -3.21
C GLU A 146 6.74 -4.41 -2.50
N PRO A 147 6.92 -4.05 -1.22
CA PRO A 147 7.96 -4.66 -0.37
C PRO A 147 7.77 -6.16 -0.32
N LEU A 148 8.86 -6.89 -0.54
CA LEU A 148 8.87 -8.35 -0.50
C LEU A 148 9.79 -8.85 0.62
N PRO A 149 9.68 -10.14 1.00
CA PRO A 149 10.64 -10.76 1.91
C PRO A 149 12.11 -10.64 1.45
N ASP A 150 13.01 -10.76 2.42
CA ASP A 150 14.48 -10.76 2.27
C ASP A 150 15.07 -9.52 1.57
N GLY A 151 14.51 -8.33 1.82
CA GLY A 151 15.03 -7.09 1.26
C GLY A 151 14.88 -6.99 -0.26
N LYS A 152 13.83 -7.61 -0.80
CA LYS A 152 13.45 -7.47 -2.21
C LYS A 152 12.33 -6.45 -2.35
N LEU A 153 12.22 -5.89 -3.54
CA LEU A 153 11.13 -5.00 -3.92
C LEU A 153 10.63 -5.39 -5.31
N ALA A 154 9.32 -5.54 -5.46
CA ALA A 154 8.67 -5.66 -6.75
C ALA A 154 8.28 -4.28 -7.28
N ILE A 155 8.52 -4.04 -8.56
CA ILE A 155 8.23 -2.79 -9.27
C ILE A 155 7.34 -3.12 -10.47
N ALA A 156 6.12 -2.59 -10.50
CA ALA A 156 5.15 -2.77 -11.56
C ALA A 156 5.09 -1.57 -12.50
N THR A 157 5.09 -1.82 -13.81
CA THR A 157 4.93 -0.80 -14.84
C THR A 157 3.73 -1.05 -15.74
N THR A 158 3.11 0.04 -16.18
CA THR A 158 1.95 0.05 -17.06
C THR A 158 2.28 -0.05 -18.54
N SER A 159 3.45 -0.62 -18.88
CA SER A 159 3.84 -0.81 -20.28
C SER A 159 2.88 -1.76 -21.02
N TYR A 160 2.83 -1.61 -22.35
CA TYR A 160 2.00 -2.44 -23.22
C TYR A 160 2.66 -3.79 -23.58
N GLU A 161 3.89 -4.01 -23.15
CA GLU A 161 4.55 -5.30 -23.32
C GLU A 161 3.83 -6.37 -22.50
N THR A 162 3.97 -7.64 -22.87
CA THR A 162 3.45 -8.76 -22.06
C THR A 162 4.54 -9.40 -21.20
N THR A 163 5.77 -8.91 -21.30
CA THR A 163 6.95 -9.48 -20.64
C THR A 163 7.66 -8.43 -19.80
N GLY A 164 8.16 -8.82 -18.63
CA GLY A 164 9.00 -7.97 -17.77
C GLY A 164 8.33 -6.70 -17.21
N ASN A 165 7.01 -6.70 -17.04
CA ASN A 165 6.29 -5.58 -16.44
C ASN A 165 6.33 -5.57 -14.91
N ILE A 166 6.71 -6.69 -14.29
CA ILE A 166 7.02 -6.75 -12.87
C ILE A 166 8.49 -7.08 -12.75
N LYS A 167 9.26 -6.17 -12.17
CA LYS A 167 10.71 -6.32 -11.99
C LYS A 167 11.03 -6.44 -10.51
N ILE A 168 11.88 -7.41 -10.17
CA ILE A 168 12.30 -7.67 -8.79
C ILE A 168 13.72 -7.14 -8.61
N VAL A 169 13.93 -6.30 -7.61
CA VAL A 169 15.25 -5.73 -7.28
C VAL A 169 15.65 -6.09 -5.84
N ASN A 170 16.96 -6.07 -5.60
CA ASN A 170 17.52 -6.19 -4.25
C ASN A 170 17.75 -4.80 -3.66
N THR A 171 17.05 -4.46 -2.57
CA THR A 171 17.19 -3.14 -1.94
C THR A 171 18.46 -3.01 -1.11
N SER A 172 19.13 -4.12 -0.77
CA SER A 172 20.42 -4.11 -0.06
C SER A 172 21.58 -3.55 -0.89
N LEU A 173 21.40 -3.33 -2.20
CA LEU A 173 22.38 -2.66 -3.06
C LEU A 173 22.55 -1.17 -2.75
N GLY A 174 21.63 -0.61 -1.95
CA GLY A 174 21.71 0.76 -1.47
C GLY A 174 21.48 1.80 -2.57
N THR A 175 22.08 2.97 -2.39
CA THR A 175 22.00 4.08 -3.36
C THR A 175 23.14 4.09 -4.36
N SER A 176 24.18 3.25 -4.18
CA SER A 176 25.45 3.32 -4.90
C SER A 176 25.33 3.18 -6.42
N ASN A 177 24.37 2.39 -6.90
CA ASN A 177 24.09 2.19 -8.31
C ASN A 177 22.64 2.59 -8.63
N PRO A 178 22.41 3.70 -9.38
CA PRO A 178 21.07 4.14 -9.76
C PRO A 178 20.36 3.19 -10.75
N TYR A 179 21.07 2.20 -11.31
CA TYR A 179 20.57 1.20 -12.24
C TYR A 179 21.00 -0.19 -11.79
N PRO A 180 20.51 -0.68 -10.63
CA PRO A 180 20.78 -2.05 -10.22
C PRO A 180 20.19 -3.02 -11.27
N GLY A 181 20.89 -4.14 -11.49
CA GLY A 181 20.33 -5.22 -12.30
C GLY A 181 19.09 -5.82 -11.64
N PHE A 182 18.19 -6.38 -12.45
CA PHE A 182 17.00 -7.07 -11.94
C PHE A 182 17.38 -8.48 -11.49
N LEU A 183 16.86 -8.89 -10.32
CA LEU A 183 16.95 -10.27 -9.87
C LEU A 183 16.09 -11.17 -10.75
N GLN A 184 14.87 -10.70 -11.08
CA GLN A 184 13.87 -11.39 -11.87
C GLN A 184 12.98 -10.39 -12.62
N GLU A 185 12.39 -10.87 -13.70
CA GLU A 185 11.36 -10.21 -14.48
C GLU A 185 10.19 -11.19 -14.64
N LEU A 186 8.97 -10.74 -14.31
CA LEU A 186 7.76 -11.56 -14.41
C LEU A 186 6.93 -11.13 -15.61
N ASP A 187 6.39 -12.12 -16.31
CA ASP A 187 5.67 -12.01 -17.57
C ASP A 187 4.18 -12.30 -17.40
N GLY A 188 3.40 -12.09 -18.46
CA GLY A 188 2.02 -12.56 -18.58
C GLY A 188 0.96 -11.56 -18.14
N ILE A 189 1.33 -10.30 -17.90
CA ILE A 189 0.39 -9.23 -17.55
C ILE A 189 0.89 -7.87 -18.08
N PRO A 190 0.26 -7.30 -19.12
CA PRO A 190 0.42 -5.90 -19.51
C PRO A 190 -0.24 -4.94 -18.50
N ALA A 191 0.14 -3.66 -18.60
CA ALA A 191 -0.54 -2.57 -17.89
C ALA A 191 -0.68 -2.78 -16.38
N VAL A 192 0.40 -3.18 -15.69
CA VAL A 192 0.34 -3.52 -14.25
C VAL A 192 0.29 -2.25 -13.41
N HIS A 193 -0.78 -2.08 -12.65
CA HIS A 193 -1.00 -0.87 -11.84
C HIS A 193 -0.74 -1.07 -10.35
N SER A 194 -1.02 -2.25 -9.80
CA SER A 194 -0.88 -2.51 -8.37
C SER A 194 -0.46 -3.95 -8.07
N LEU A 195 0.22 -4.10 -6.94
CA LEU A 195 0.83 -5.32 -6.44
C LEU A 195 0.49 -5.48 -4.95
N VAL A 196 0.27 -6.73 -4.52
CA VAL A 196 0.15 -7.06 -3.09
C VAL A 196 0.80 -8.42 -2.80
N TRP A 197 1.60 -8.47 -1.74
CA TRP A 197 2.19 -9.68 -1.22
C TRP A 197 1.21 -10.44 -0.31
N ASP A 198 1.07 -11.73 -0.56
CA ASP A 198 0.36 -12.68 0.28
C ASP A 198 1.38 -13.56 1.00
N GLN A 199 1.61 -13.25 2.27
CA GLN A 199 2.58 -13.97 3.11
C GLN A 199 2.15 -15.40 3.41
N VAL A 200 0.85 -15.71 3.42
CA VAL A 200 0.34 -17.04 3.81
C VAL A 200 0.57 -18.06 2.70
N THR A 201 0.39 -17.66 1.44
CA THR A 201 0.64 -18.54 0.30
C THR A 201 1.98 -18.27 -0.39
N GLU A 202 2.78 -17.37 0.18
CA GLU A 202 4.02 -16.84 -0.40
C GLU A 202 3.84 -16.51 -1.89
N SER A 203 2.99 -15.52 -2.17
CA SER A 203 2.64 -15.18 -3.55
C SER A 203 2.49 -13.69 -3.75
N LEU A 204 2.89 -13.22 -4.93
CA LEU A 204 2.64 -11.87 -5.37
C LEU A 204 1.38 -11.85 -6.24
N TRP A 205 0.39 -11.07 -5.83
CA TRP A 205 -0.79 -10.79 -6.62
C TRP A 205 -0.60 -9.47 -7.36
N ALA A 206 -0.98 -9.44 -8.64
CA ALA A 206 -0.84 -8.29 -9.51
C ALA A 206 -2.14 -8.01 -10.24
N VAL A 207 -2.49 -6.73 -10.37
CA VAL A 207 -3.64 -6.28 -11.16
C VAL A 207 -3.17 -5.49 -12.38
N GLY A 208 -3.77 -5.79 -13.52
CA GLY A 208 -3.47 -5.20 -14.82
C GLY A 208 -4.48 -5.69 -15.85
N ASN A 209 -4.05 -5.94 -17.09
CA ASN A 209 -4.93 -6.39 -18.16
C ASN A 209 -4.40 -7.66 -18.83
N ASP A 210 -5.23 -8.34 -19.63
CA ASP A 210 -4.81 -9.46 -20.48
C ASP A 210 -4.09 -9.00 -21.76
N LEU A 211 -4.50 -7.84 -22.27
CA LEU A 211 -3.94 -7.12 -23.41
C LEU A 211 -3.79 -5.64 -23.04
N PRO A 212 -2.96 -4.86 -23.75
CA PRO A 212 -2.91 -3.41 -23.55
C PRO A 212 -4.31 -2.78 -23.55
N PRO A 213 -4.65 -1.92 -22.57
CA PRO A 213 -5.98 -1.32 -22.45
C PRO A 213 -6.26 -0.30 -23.57
N GLN A 214 -5.22 0.17 -24.25
CA GLN A 214 -5.37 1.03 -25.43
C GLN A 214 -5.37 0.19 -26.71
N GLY A 215 -6.41 0.34 -27.53
CA GLY A 215 -6.43 -0.20 -28.88
C GLY A 215 -7.75 -0.84 -29.31
N LYS A 216 -7.72 -1.47 -30.49
CA LYS A 216 -8.90 -2.10 -31.11
C LYS A 216 -9.27 -3.46 -30.51
N PRO A 217 -8.33 -4.38 -30.21
CA PRO A 217 -8.68 -5.66 -29.63
C PRO A 217 -9.33 -5.49 -28.25
N PRO A 218 -10.42 -6.22 -27.93
CA PRO A 218 -10.98 -6.22 -26.59
C PRO A 218 -9.96 -6.63 -25.53
N SER A 219 -9.74 -5.75 -24.57
CA SER A 219 -8.92 -5.99 -23.37
C SER A 219 -9.81 -6.02 -22.13
N LYS A 220 -9.42 -6.84 -21.15
CA LYS A 220 -10.10 -6.97 -19.86
C LYS A 220 -9.12 -6.89 -18.70
N ALA A 221 -9.59 -6.34 -17.59
CA ALA A 221 -8.88 -6.35 -16.33
C ALA A 221 -8.65 -7.81 -15.83
N GLN A 222 -7.44 -8.06 -15.32
CA GLN A 222 -7.02 -9.35 -14.80
C GLN A 222 -6.32 -9.23 -13.45
N LEU A 223 -6.51 -10.29 -12.64
CA LEU A 223 -5.78 -10.56 -11.42
C LEU A 223 -4.88 -11.78 -11.63
N ASN A 224 -3.58 -11.60 -11.46
CA ASN A 224 -2.57 -12.65 -11.66
C ASN A 224 -1.84 -12.98 -10.36
N ARG A 225 -1.57 -14.26 -10.13
CA ARG A 225 -0.79 -14.76 -8.99
C ARG A 225 0.55 -15.32 -9.43
N TYR A 226 1.63 -14.88 -8.80
CA TYR A 226 2.98 -15.40 -8.99
C TYR A 226 3.45 -16.09 -7.71
N GLU A 227 3.65 -17.41 -7.78
CA GLU A 227 4.15 -18.18 -6.64
C GLU A 227 5.61 -17.87 -6.37
N TYR A 228 5.95 -17.70 -5.09
CA TYR A 228 7.30 -17.57 -4.59
C TYR A 228 7.75 -18.88 -3.94
N ARG A 229 8.87 -19.44 -4.39
CA ARG A 229 9.46 -20.66 -3.83
C ARG A 229 10.97 -20.57 -3.87
N ASN A 230 11.63 -21.00 -2.80
CA ASN A 230 13.10 -21.10 -2.73
C ASN A 230 13.83 -19.80 -3.11
N GLY A 231 13.30 -18.65 -2.69
CA GLY A 231 13.93 -17.36 -2.94
C GLY A 231 13.55 -16.68 -4.27
N SER A 232 12.72 -17.32 -5.12
CA SER A 232 12.37 -16.79 -6.44
C SER A 232 10.88 -16.97 -6.80
N PHE A 233 10.40 -16.12 -7.71
CA PHE A 233 9.07 -16.22 -8.30
C PHE A 233 9.07 -17.11 -9.53
N SER A 234 7.92 -17.73 -9.78
CA SER A 234 7.58 -18.23 -11.11
C SER A 234 7.56 -17.07 -12.11
N ARG A 235 8.23 -17.23 -13.26
CA ARG A 235 8.27 -16.19 -14.30
C ARG A 235 6.91 -15.88 -14.91
N LYS A 236 6.05 -16.90 -15.05
CA LYS A 236 4.66 -16.76 -15.53
C LYS A 236 3.69 -16.88 -14.36
N PRO A 237 2.48 -16.30 -14.48
CA PRO A 237 1.47 -16.44 -13.44
C PRO A 237 1.08 -17.91 -13.27
N SER A 238 0.98 -18.33 -12.01
CA SER A 238 0.45 -19.63 -11.58
C SER A 238 -1.08 -19.69 -11.67
N GLN A 239 -1.73 -18.52 -11.61
CA GLN A 239 -3.18 -18.36 -11.68
C GLN A 239 -3.49 -17.02 -12.34
N VAL A 240 -4.51 -17.00 -13.20
CA VAL A 240 -4.96 -15.84 -13.97
C VAL A 240 -6.47 -15.80 -13.88
N GLU A 241 -7.00 -14.72 -13.30
CA GLU A 241 -8.43 -14.56 -13.06
C GLU A 241 -8.93 -13.31 -13.79
N PRO A 242 -9.82 -13.45 -14.79
CA PRO A 242 -10.48 -12.29 -15.39
C PRO A 242 -11.43 -11.66 -14.38
N ILE A 243 -11.27 -10.36 -14.12
CA ILE A 243 -12.11 -9.63 -13.15
C ILE A 243 -13.51 -9.40 -13.72
N GLY A 244 -13.63 -9.25 -15.04
CA GLY A 244 -14.89 -9.05 -15.73
C GLY A 244 -14.75 -9.23 -17.24
N PRO A 245 -15.86 -9.14 -17.99
CA PRO A 245 -15.81 -9.08 -19.45
C PRO A 245 -15.14 -7.78 -19.92
N PRO A 246 -14.54 -7.77 -21.13
CA PRO A 246 -13.98 -6.54 -21.69
C PRO A 246 -15.08 -5.50 -21.89
N LYS A 247 -14.87 -4.28 -21.41
CA LYS A 247 -15.80 -3.16 -21.58
C LYS A 247 -15.03 -1.91 -22.00
N LEU A 248 -15.49 -1.26 -23.06
CA LEU A 248 -14.97 0.03 -23.49
C LEU A 248 -15.43 1.12 -22.53
N LEU A 249 -14.55 2.07 -22.24
CA LEU A 249 -14.81 3.22 -21.38
C LEU A 249 -15.37 4.42 -22.17
N ASN A 250 -16.23 4.17 -23.16
CA ASN A 250 -16.73 5.21 -24.06
C ASN A 250 -17.67 6.24 -23.38
N GLU A 251 -18.13 5.95 -22.16
CA GLU A 251 -18.87 6.93 -21.35
C GLU A 251 -17.93 8.03 -20.83
N GLU A 252 -16.69 7.70 -20.48
CA GLU A 252 -15.71 8.63 -19.90
C GLU A 252 -14.69 9.12 -20.93
N TRP A 253 -14.11 8.20 -21.69
CA TRP A 253 -13.04 8.41 -22.66
C TRP A 253 -13.55 8.19 -24.10
N ASP A 254 -12.66 8.35 -25.09
CA ASP A 254 -12.98 8.02 -26.49
C ASP A 254 -13.01 6.49 -26.71
N ASP A 255 -13.48 6.05 -27.90
CA ASP A 255 -13.65 4.64 -28.33
C ASP A 255 -12.32 3.84 -28.48
N SER A 256 -11.34 4.07 -27.61
CA SER A 256 -10.00 3.49 -27.69
C SER A 256 -9.46 2.91 -26.39
N TRP A 257 -10.19 3.05 -25.28
CA TRP A 257 -9.75 2.61 -23.96
C TRP A 257 -10.67 1.56 -23.36
N TRP A 258 -10.09 0.44 -22.94
CA TRP A 258 -10.75 -0.67 -22.28
C TRP A 258 -10.57 -0.61 -20.77
N ASP A 259 -11.56 -1.10 -20.02
CA ASP A 259 -11.52 -1.24 -18.56
C ASP A 259 -10.26 -1.98 -18.09
N GLY A 260 -9.51 -1.35 -17.20
CA GLY A 260 -8.27 -1.85 -16.64
C GLY A 260 -8.30 -1.86 -15.11
N GLY A 261 -7.50 -2.76 -14.53
CA GLY A 261 -7.34 -2.81 -13.08
C GLY A 261 -6.46 -1.68 -12.57
N HIS A 262 -6.89 -0.99 -11.51
CA HIS A 262 -6.17 0.13 -10.90
C HIS A 262 -5.53 -0.22 -9.57
N ASP A 263 -6.27 -0.87 -8.68
CA ASP A 263 -5.75 -1.21 -7.37
C ASP A 263 -6.15 -2.59 -6.90
N VAL A 264 -5.32 -3.15 -6.03
CA VAL A 264 -5.61 -4.36 -5.28
C VAL A 264 -5.11 -4.18 -3.85
N THR A 265 -5.97 -4.49 -2.88
CA THR A 265 -5.64 -4.43 -1.46
C THR A 265 -6.34 -5.56 -0.73
N PRO A 266 -5.73 -6.17 0.30
CA PRO A 266 -6.38 -7.27 0.98
C PRO A 266 -7.37 -6.75 2.02
N VAL A 267 -8.39 -7.57 2.31
CA VAL A 267 -9.36 -7.27 3.36
C VAL A 267 -8.82 -7.74 4.72
N PRO A 268 -8.75 -6.87 5.75
CA PRO A 268 -8.20 -7.21 7.05
C PRO A 268 -8.85 -8.45 7.67
N GLY A 269 -8.03 -9.43 8.07
CA GLY A 269 -8.49 -10.65 8.73
C GLY A 269 -9.32 -11.60 7.85
N GLN A 270 -9.33 -11.42 6.53
CA GLN A 270 -10.09 -12.25 5.59
C GLN A 270 -9.20 -12.69 4.43
N ARG A 271 -9.47 -13.86 3.85
CA ARG A 271 -8.83 -14.35 2.61
C ARG A 271 -9.51 -13.75 1.38
N LEU A 272 -9.58 -12.42 1.33
CA LEU A 272 -10.21 -11.66 0.24
C LEU A 272 -9.30 -10.53 -0.26
N LEU A 273 -9.37 -10.22 -1.56
CA LEU A 273 -8.77 -9.03 -2.17
C LEU A 273 -9.88 -8.10 -2.65
N LEU A 274 -9.85 -6.84 -2.21
CA LEU A 274 -10.64 -5.76 -2.80
C LEU A 274 -9.86 -5.14 -3.96
N ILE A 275 -10.51 -5.02 -5.11
CA ILE A 275 -9.92 -4.60 -6.37
C ILE A 275 -10.76 -3.45 -6.92
N SER A 276 -10.11 -2.45 -7.51
CA SER A 276 -10.76 -1.44 -8.32
C SER A 276 -10.34 -1.56 -9.77
N THR A 277 -11.29 -1.33 -10.68
CA THR A 277 -11.03 -1.12 -12.11
C THR A 277 -11.41 0.31 -12.50
N ASP A 278 -11.32 0.65 -13.78
CA ASP A 278 -11.83 1.93 -14.29
C ASP A 278 -13.34 2.03 -14.06
N LEU A 279 -14.08 0.93 -14.07
CA LEU A 279 -15.54 0.95 -14.01
C LEU A 279 -16.15 0.65 -12.64
N ASP A 280 -15.53 -0.23 -11.84
CA ASP A 280 -16.18 -0.73 -10.64
C ASP A 280 -15.20 -1.26 -9.57
N LEU A 281 -15.77 -1.72 -8.46
CA LEU A 281 -15.12 -2.43 -7.37
C LEU A 281 -15.48 -3.91 -7.40
N HIS A 282 -14.51 -4.74 -7.06
CA HIS A 282 -14.61 -6.19 -7.07
C HIS A 282 -13.98 -6.78 -5.83
N LEU A 283 -14.55 -7.88 -5.34
CA LEU A 283 -14.02 -8.60 -4.19
C LEU A 283 -13.72 -10.04 -4.61
N PHE A 284 -12.44 -10.40 -4.63
CA PHE A 284 -11.99 -11.74 -4.98
C PHE A 284 -11.79 -12.58 -3.72
N ASN A 285 -12.44 -13.74 -3.65
CA ASN A 285 -12.22 -14.71 -2.61
C ASN A 285 -11.15 -15.71 -3.02
N LEU A 286 -10.07 -15.77 -2.24
CA LEU A 286 -8.89 -16.57 -2.60
C LEU A 286 -9.01 -18.04 -2.23
N THR A 287 -9.97 -18.36 -1.36
CA THR A 287 -10.27 -19.75 -1.00
C THR A 287 -11.14 -20.39 -2.06
N SER A 288 -12.19 -19.69 -2.52
CA SER A 288 -13.13 -20.21 -3.51
C SER A 288 -12.79 -19.84 -4.96
N ALA A 289 -11.80 -18.97 -5.18
CA ALA A 289 -11.46 -18.40 -6.49
C ALA A 289 -12.68 -17.80 -7.21
N SER A 290 -13.42 -16.93 -6.51
CA SER A 290 -14.66 -16.35 -7.02
C SER A 290 -14.78 -14.87 -6.71
N PHE A 291 -15.47 -14.12 -7.58
CA PHE A 291 -15.69 -12.69 -7.41
C PHE A 291 -17.09 -12.36 -6.88
N LEU A 292 -17.17 -11.29 -6.09
CA LEU A 292 -18.34 -10.42 -5.98
C LEU A 292 -18.05 -9.12 -6.75
N HIS A 293 -19.06 -8.51 -7.35
CA HIS A 293 -18.90 -7.31 -8.17
C HIS A 293 -19.89 -6.22 -7.76
N GLY A 294 -19.49 -4.96 -7.96
CA GLY A 294 -20.39 -3.81 -7.93
C GLY A 294 -21.13 -3.62 -6.61
N GLU A 295 -22.46 -3.52 -6.67
CA GLU A 295 -23.32 -3.27 -5.51
C GLU A 295 -23.14 -4.29 -4.38
N GLU A 296 -22.86 -5.56 -4.68
CA GLU A 296 -22.63 -6.58 -3.65
C GLU A 296 -21.35 -6.32 -2.84
N VAL A 297 -20.37 -5.63 -3.44
CA VAL A 297 -19.16 -5.18 -2.75
C VAL A 297 -19.50 -4.03 -1.79
N LEU A 298 -20.41 -3.12 -2.17
CA LEU A 298 -20.82 -2.01 -1.30
C LEU A 298 -21.67 -2.46 -0.08
N LYS A 299 -22.27 -3.65 -0.14
CA LYS A 299 -22.98 -4.25 1.00
C LYS A 299 -22.02 -4.83 2.06
N GLN A 300 -20.73 -4.95 1.74
CA GLN A 300 -19.76 -5.45 2.70
C GLN A 300 -19.54 -4.44 3.85
N PRO A 301 -19.33 -4.90 5.10
CA PRO A 301 -19.21 -4.00 6.26
C PRO A 301 -18.12 -2.92 6.13
N PHE A 302 -17.03 -3.21 5.42
CA PHE A 302 -15.92 -2.27 5.21
C PHE A 302 -16.17 -1.24 4.08
N MET A 303 -17.23 -1.41 3.28
CA MET A 303 -17.65 -0.46 2.24
C MET A 303 -18.98 0.21 2.56
N GLN A 304 -19.63 -0.17 3.66
CA GLN A 304 -20.91 0.42 4.06
C GLN A 304 -20.74 1.92 4.28
N GLY A 305 -21.51 2.73 3.53
CA GLY A 305 -21.41 4.18 3.58
C GLY A 305 -20.51 4.80 2.51
N PHE A 306 -19.93 4.00 1.60
CA PHE A 306 -19.24 4.49 0.41
C PHE A 306 -20.10 5.52 -0.34
N LYS A 307 -19.46 6.58 -0.83
CA LYS A 307 -20.08 7.59 -1.69
C LYS A 307 -19.15 7.95 -2.84
N PRO A 308 -19.66 8.03 -4.09
CA PRO A 308 -18.90 8.63 -5.18
C PRO A 308 -18.48 10.05 -4.84
N VAL A 309 -17.35 10.49 -5.38
CA VAL A 309 -17.03 11.93 -5.45
C VAL A 309 -18.05 12.65 -6.33
N PHE A 310 -18.32 13.92 -6.04
CA PHE A 310 -19.43 14.68 -6.64
C PHE A 310 -19.35 14.80 -8.18
N SER A 311 -18.14 14.77 -8.74
CA SER A 311 -17.89 14.88 -10.18
C SER A 311 -18.28 13.64 -10.98
N HIS A 312 -18.44 12.47 -10.33
CA HIS A 312 -18.91 11.25 -10.97
C HIS A 312 -20.44 11.28 -11.10
N GLU A 313 -20.92 11.64 -12.29
CA GLU A 313 -22.35 11.65 -12.61
C GLU A 313 -22.98 10.24 -12.53
N LYS A 314 -24.32 10.21 -12.48
CA LYS A 314 -25.20 9.12 -11.97
C LYS A 314 -25.01 7.69 -12.53
N ASN A 315 -24.14 7.44 -13.49
CA ASN A 315 -24.09 6.17 -14.22
C ASN A 315 -22.96 5.22 -13.77
N LEU A 316 -21.81 5.74 -13.31
CA LEU A 316 -20.68 4.91 -12.88
C LEU A 316 -20.12 5.37 -11.51
N PRO A 317 -20.90 5.31 -10.43
CA PRO A 317 -20.52 5.88 -9.13
C PRO A 317 -19.32 5.21 -8.44
N ARG A 318 -18.82 4.09 -8.98
CA ARG A 318 -17.68 3.33 -8.45
C ARG A 318 -16.49 3.33 -9.39
N ALA A 319 -16.61 4.00 -10.55
CA ALA A 319 -15.53 4.15 -11.50
C ALA A 319 -14.37 4.95 -10.93
N ASP A 320 -13.19 4.75 -11.52
CA ASP A 320 -11.97 5.52 -11.27
C ASP A 320 -11.53 5.61 -9.82
N VAL A 321 -11.82 4.58 -9.02
CA VAL A 321 -11.18 4.44 -7.72
C VAL A 321 -9.73 4.03 -7.96
N LYS A 322 -8.84 5.03 -7.99
CA LYS A 322 -7.40 4.86 -8.23
C LYS A 322 -6.63 4.38 -7.00
N SER A 323 -7.22 4.36 -5.80
CA SER A 323 -6.57 3.83 -4.60
C SER A 323 -7.58 3.30 -3.59
N LEU A 324 -7.25 2.20 -2.94
CA LEU A 324 -8.00 1.54 -1.87
C LEU A 324 -7.06 1.16 -0.73
N SER A 325 -7.43 1.38 0.52
CA SER A 325 -6.65 0.86 1.65
C SER A 325 -7.53 0.62 2.85
N LEU A 326 -7.50 -0.61 3.37
CA LEU A 326 -8.35 -1.03 4.48
C LEU A 326 -7.51 -1.24 5.73
N HIS A 327 -8.03 -0.78 6.87
CA HIS A 327 -7.49 -1.04 8.19
C HIS A 327 -8.58 -1.57 9.10
N LYS A 328 -8.29 -2.65 9.83
CA LYS A 328 -9.26 -3.41 10.63
C LYS A 328 -10.10 -2.52 11.55
N ASN A 329 -9.45 -1.56 12.20
CA ASN A 329 -10.07 -0.72 13.23
C ASN A 329 -10.33 0.71 12.79
N SER A 330 -9.73 1.14 11.68
CA SER A 330 -9.84 2.53 11.22
C SER A 330 -10.81 2.67 10.05
N GLY A 331 -11.03 1.61 9.27
CA GLY A 331 -11.94 1.63 8.13
C GLY A 331 -11.20 1.74 6.80
N THR A 332 -11.85 2.37 5.83
CA THR A 332 -11.42 2.35 4.42
C THR A 332 -11.00 3.73 3.96
N LEU A 333 -9.85 3.80 3.28
CA LEU A 333 -9.42 4.95 2.51
C LEU A 333 -9.65 4.65 1.04
N TYR A 334 -10.14 5.63 0.30
CA TYR A 334 -10.15 5.55 -1.15
C TYR A 334 -9.88 6.89 -1.81
N VAL A 335 -9.18 6.84 -2.93
CA VAL A 335 -8.96 7.99 -3.82
C VAL A 335 -9.72 7.67 -5.10
N GLN A 336 -10.69 8.52 -5.44
CA GLN A 336 -11.45 8.42 -6.68
C GLN A 336 -11.10 9.65 -7.51
N ALA A 337 -10.65 9.43 -8.73
CA ALA A 337 -10.32 10.53 -9.63
C ALA A 337 -11.59 11.32 -9.98
N ASP A 338 -11.42 12.60 -10.31
CA ASP A 338 -12.52 13.35 -10.92
C ASP A 338 -12.87 12.75 -12.29
N TRP A 339 -14.15 12.85 -12.68
CA TRP A 339 -14.62 12.36 -13.98
C TRP A 339 -13.80 12.95 -15.15
N LYS A 340 -13.33 12.09 -16.06
CA LYS A 340 -12.38 12.45 -17.14
C LYS A 340 -11.04 12.97 -16.64
N GLY A 341 -10.67 12.57 -15.43
CA GLY A 341 -9.42 12.92 -14.77
C GLY A 341 -8.68 11.69 -14.29
N TYR A 342 -7.40 11.87 -13.96
CA TYR A 342 -6.55 10.78 -13.47
C TYR A 342 -6.31 10.82 -11.96
N PHE A 343 -6.64 11.95 -11.33
CA PHE A 343 -6.27 12.27 -9.96
C PHE A 343 -7.46 12.87 -9.19
N SER A 344 -7.30 12.94 -7.87
CA SER A 344 -8.19 13.68 -6.98
C SER A 344 -7.41 14.71 -6.18
N THR A 345 -8.08 15.66 -5.55
CA THR A 345 -7.51 16.52 -4.51
C THR A 345 -7.90 16.08 -3.10
N HIS A 346 -8.58 14.93 -2.99
CA HIS A 346 -9.11 14.41 -1.74
C HIS A 346 -8.76 12.93 -1.55
N VAL A 347 -8.53 12.56 -0.29
CA VAL A 347 -8.62 11.17 0.17
C VAL A 347 -9.94 11.03 0.91
N ASN A 348 -10.77 10.08 0.51
CA ASN A 348 -12.03 9.79 1.18
C ASN A 348 -11.78 8.79 2.31
N TYR A 349 -12.08 9.19 3.54
CA TYR A 349 -11.96 8.36 4.72
C TYR A 349 -13.34 7.88 5.18
N LEU A 350 -13.62 6.60 4.98
CA LEU A 350 -14.82 5.91 5.46
C LEU A 350 -14.49 5.19 6.77
N ALA A 351 -14.77 5.84 7.90
CA ALA A 351 -14.62 5.23 9.22
C ALA A 351 -15.55 4.02 9.40
N VAL A 352 -15.16 3.07 10.25
CA VAL A 352 -15.96 1.87 10.54
C VAL A 352 -17.38 2.26 11.01
N GLY A 353 -18.40 1.77 10.32
CA GLY A 353 -19.81 2.03 10.63
C GLY A 353 -20.32 3.44 10.27
N ALA A 354 -19.51 4.27 9.63
CA ALA A 354 -19.95 5.59 9.18
C ALA A 354 -20.95 5.49 8.01
N LYS A 355 -21.91 6.42 7.95
CA LYS A 355 -22.91 6.47 6.87
C LYS A 355 -22.41 7.14 5.58
N ALA A 356 -21.29 7.86 5.67
CA ALA A 356 -20.67 8.62 4.59
C ALA A 356 -19.17 8.80 4.90
N PRO A 357 -18.32 8.95 3.87
CA PRO A 357 -16.91 9.28 4.05
C PRO A 357 -16.74 10.73 4.55
N ARG A 358 -15.60 11.01 5.17
CA ARG A 358 -15.07 12.37 5.36
C ARG A 358 -13.89 12.59 4.43
N ASN A 359 -13.81 13.77 3.83
CA ASN A 359 -12.70 14.12 2.95
C ASN A 359 -11.50 14.62 3.76
N ILE A 360 -10.32 14.19 3.35
CA ILE A 360 -9.03 14.77 3.73
C ILE A 360 -8.53 15.53 2.50
N SER A 361 -8.55 16.86 2.57
CA SER A 361 -8.22 17.72 1.43
C SER A 361 -6.73 17.99 1.31
N PHE A 362 -6.25 18.01 0.07
CA PHE A 362 -4.88 18.37 -0.28
C PHE A 362 -4.90 19.50 -1.31
N SER A 363 -3.92 20.40 -1.23
CA SER A 363 -3.70 21.42 -2.28
C SER A 363 -3.12 20.84 -3.57
N GLN A 364 -2.63 19.61 -3.52
CA GLN A 364 -2.01 18.88 -4.61
C GLN A 364 -2.90 17.76 -5.11
N SER A 365 -2.65 17.31 -6.33
CA SER A 365 -3.22 16.08 -6.88
C SER A 365 -2.70 14.85 -6.13
N VAL A 366 -3.58 13.87 -5.93
CA VAL A 366 -3.34 12.62 -5.22
C VAL A 366 -3.79 11.47 -6.12
N TYR A 367 -2.94 10.45 -6.23
CA TYR A 367 -3.24 9.20 -6.93
C TYR A 367 -3.38 8.03 -5.95
N ARG A 368 -2.41 7.85 -5.03
CA ARG A 368 -2.44 6.81 -3.99
C ARG A 368 -2.39 7.39 -2.58
N SER A 369 -3.17 6.76 -1.71
CA SER A 369 -3.12 6.95 -0.26
C SER A 369 -3.41 5.63 0.44
N ARG A 370 -2.62 5.32 1.48
CA ARG A 370 -2.67 4.06 2.22
C ARG A 370 -2.66 4.33 3.72
N TRP A 371 -3.21 3.38 4.49
CA TRP A 371 -2.88 3.34 5.91
C TRP A 371 -1.38 3.13 6.08
N PHE A 372 -0.75 3.92 6.96
CA PHE A 372 0.64 3.76 7.33
C PHE A 372 0.75 2.67 8.40
N SER A 373 0.46 1.44 7.99
CA SER A 373 0.41 0.25 8.84
C SER A 373 0.85 -0.97 8.01
N PRO A 374 1.16 -2.10 8.66
CA PRO A 374 1.25 -3.36 7.95
C PRO A 374 0.01 -3.60 7.09
N VAL A 375 0.20 -4.21 5.92
CA VAL A 375 -0.90 -4.69 5.08
C VAL A 375 -1.70 -5.71 5.90
N ALA A 376 -2.94 -5.38 6.20
CA ALA A 376 -3.72 -6.06 7.25
C ALA A 376 -4.36 -7.39 6.81
N GLY A 377 -4.23 -7.75 5.53
CA GLY A 377 -4.62 -9.07 5.04
C GLY A 377 -3.73 -10.15 5.65
N TRP A 378 -4.29 -11.33 5.85
CA TRP A 378 -3.53 -12.54 6.19
C TRP A 378 -2.96 -12.55 7.62
N SER A 379 -3.84 -12.84 8.59
CA SER A 379 -3.37 -13.35 9.88
C SER A 379 -2.53 -14.59 9.65
N VAL A 380 -1.27 -14.54 10.07
CA VAL A 380 -0.53 -15.73 10.47
C VAL A 380 -1.02 -15.98 11.89
N GLU A 381 -1.93 -16.94 12.08
CA GLU A 381 -2.17 -17.46 13.43
C GLU A 381 -0.88 -18.05 14.02
#